data_AF-A0A0V7ZPP4-F1
#
_entry.id   AF-A0A0V7ZPP4-F1
#
_cell.length_a   1.000
_cell.length_b   1.000
_cell.length_c   1.000
_cell.angle_alpha   90.00
_cell.angle_beta   90.00
_cell.angle_gamma   90.00
#
_symmetry.space_group_name_H-M   'P 1'
#
loop_
_entity.id
_entity.type
_entity.pdbx_description
1 polymer ?
#
loop_
_entity_poly.entity_id
_entity_poly.type
_entity_poly.pdbx_seq_one_letter_code
_entity_poly.pdbx_strand_id
1 'polypeptide(L)'
;MFTLAQINLGFNPASLIGLFYMLFSIIYFISMIVFLRRSAKKLSNSAIIFYVIQAIFASFLMLISGVILTFQGWRLDPILQFGEFCLLILVIYLSVKDVVTNVIKSSRRL
;
A
#
# COMPACT_ATOMS: atom_id res chain seq x y z
N MET A 1 -24.95 1.68 -29.21
CA MET A 1 -25.29 2.51 -28.03
C MET A 1 -24.07 2.50 -27.12
N PHE A 2 -23.35 3.62 -27.02
CA PHE A 2 -22.27 3.76 -26.05
C PHE A 2 -22.92 3.96 -24.67
N THR A 3 -23.01 2.90 -23.88
CA THR A 3 -23.29 3.05 -22.46
C THR A 3 -22.07 3.73 -21.85
N LEU A 4 -22.19 5.02 -21.57
CA LEU A 4 -21.19 5.75 -20.79
C LEU A 4 -20.96 4.94 -19.51
N ALA A 5 -19.69 4.67 -19.19
CA ALA A 5 -19.34 4.12 -17.89
C ALA A 5 -19.92 5.07 -16.84
N GLN A 6 -20.98 4.63 -16.15
CA GLN A 6 -21.53 5.39 -15.04
C GLN A 6 -20.43 5.43 -13.97
N ILE A 7 -19.81 6.58 -13.81
CA ILE A 7 -18.86 6.82 -12.72
C ILE A 7 -19.72 7.33 -11.58
N ASN A 8 -20.01 6.45 -10.62
CA ASN A 8 -20.67 6.85 -9.40
C ASN A 8 -19.61 7.16 -8.35
N LEU A 9 -19.24 8.43 -8.26
CA LEU A 9 -18.51 9.00 -7.11
C LEU A 9 -19.48 9.10 -5.92
N GLY A 10 -19.98 7.95 -5.47
CA GLY A 10 -20.86 7.84 -4.32
C GLY A 10 -20.06 7.66 -3.03
N PHE A 11 -20.68 7.99 -1.89
CA PHE A 11 -20.15 7.73 -0.55
C PHE A 11 -20.33 6.24 -0.18
N ASN A 12 -19.80 5.35 -1.03
CA ASN A 12 -19.91 3.91 -0.85
C ASN A 12 -18.74 3.39 0.00
N PRO A 13 -18.93 2.30 0.77
CA PRO A 13 -17.85 1.72 1.57
C PRO A 13 -16.60 1.40 0.74
N ALA A 14 -16.81 0.94 -0.51
CA ALA A 14 -15.75 0.64 -1.45
C ALA A 14 -14.91 1.88 -1.83
N SER A 15 -15.54 3.04 -2.05
CA SER A 15 -14.79 4.26 -2.36
C SER A 15 -14.03 4.81 -1.14
N LEU A 16 -14.59 4.62 0.06
CA LEU A 16 -13.89 4.93 1.31
C LEU A 16 -12.62 4.07 1.49
N ILE A 17 -12.73 2.75 1.26
CA ILE A 17 -11.58 1.83 1.32
C ILE A 17 -10.53 2.22 0.27
N GLY A 18 -10.95 2.58 -0.94
CA GLY A 18 -10.04 3.02 -2.00
C GLY A 18 -9.27 4.31 -1.64
N LEU A 19 -9.92 5.27 -0.98
CA LEU A 19 -9.25 6.48 -0.46
C LEU A 19 -8.22 6.14 0.62
N PHE A 20 -8.56 5.22 1.54
CA PHE A 20 -7.60 4.74 2.53
C PHE A 20 -6.39 4.10 1.86
N TYR A 21 -6.58 3.30 0.82
CA TYR A 21 -5.49 2.71 0.04
C TYR A 21 -4.57 3.77 -0.60
N MET A 22 -5.14 4.81 -1.20
CA MET A 22 -4.35 5.91 -1.79
C MET A 22 -3.50 6.62 -0.74
N LEU A 23 -4.11 7.00 0.40
CA LEU A 23 -3.39 7.68 1.48
C LEU A 23 -2.32 6.78 2.10
N PHE A 24 -2.66 5.51 2.37
CA PHE A 24 -1.74 4.55 2.98
C PHE A 24 -0.56 4.23 2.05
N SER A 25 -0.80 4.14 0.74
CA SER A 25 0.27 3.94 -0.26
C SER A 25 1.31 5.06 -0.21
N ILE A 26 0.89 6.33 -0.16
CA ILE A 26 1.79 7.48 -0.08
C ILE A 26 2.63 7.43 1.21
N ILE A 27 1.97 7.16 2.36
CA ILE A 27 2.63 7.07 3.66
C ILE A 27 3.64 5.90 3.66
N TYR A 28 3.25 4.74 3.14
CA TYR A 28 4.11 3.57 3.05
C TYR A 28 5.34 3.83 2.19
N PHE A 29 5.17 4.45 1.02
CA PHE A 29 6.26 4.80 0.12
C PHE A 29 7.28 5.73 0.79
N ILE A 30 6.80 6.78 1.47
CA ILE A 30 7.67 7.72 2.20
C ILE A 30 8.40 7.01 3.34
N SER A 31 7.68 6.21 4.15
CA SER A 31 8.27 5.44 5.26
C SER A 31 9.38 4.51 4.76
N MET A 32 9.15 3.87 3.60
CA MET A 32 10.09 2.93 3.02
C MET A 32 11.34 3.62 2.45
N ILE A 33 11.19 4.79 1.83
CA ILE A 33 12.35 5.60 1.40
C ILE A 33 13.20 6.01 2.60
N VAL A 34 12.58 6.48 3.69
CA VAL A 34 13.29 6.86 4.92
C VAL A 34 14.03 5.65 5.52
N PHE A 35 13.39 4.48 5.55
CA PHE A 35 14.02 3.23 5.99
C PHE A 35 15.24 2.87 5.13
N LEU A 36 15.08 2.90 3.81
CA LEU A 36 16.13 2.53 2.87
C LEU A 36 17.32 3.49 2.99
N ARG A 37 17.08 4.80 3.07
CA ARG A 37 18.12 5.81 3.29
C ARG A 37 18.90 5.56 4.58
N ARG A 38 18.22 5.15 5.66
CA ARG A 38 18.86 4.86 6.95
C ARG A 38 19.64 3.54 6.95
N SER A 39 19.20 2.57 6.16
CA SER A 39 19.76 1.21 6.12
C SER A 39 20.75 0.97 4.98
N ALA A 40 20.87 1.91 4.02
CA ALA A 40 21.67 1.79 2.80
C ALA A 40 23.16 1.46 3.06
N LYS A 41 23.72 1.91 4.19
CA LYS A 41 25.14 1.68 4.51
C LYS A 41 25.44 0.33 5.21
N LYS A 42 24.42 -0.42 5.65
CA LYS A 42 24.60 -1.59 6.53
C LYS A 42 23.96 -2.88 6.04
N LEU A 43 23.22 -2.84 4.94
CA LEU A 43 22.47 -3.99 4.44
C LEU A 43 23.19 -4.59 3.24
N SER A 44 23.18 -5.92 3.12
CA SER A 44 23.72 -6.61 1.94
C SER A 44 23.05 -6.08 0.67
N ASN A 45 23.83 -5.84 -0.39
CA ASN A 45 23.35 -5.28 -1.65
C ASN A 45 22.10 -6.02 -2.17
N SER A 46 22.05 -7.35 -2.04
CA SER A 46 20.90 -8.15 -2.49
C SER A 46 19.62 -7.82 -1.72
N ALA A 47 19.70 -7.64 -0.40
CA ALA A 47 18.54 -7.32 0.41
C ALA A 47 18.01 -5.90 0.14
N ILE A 48 18.90 -4.94 -0.15
CA ILE A 48 18.49 -3.58 -0.54
C ILE A 48 17.67 -3.62 -1.82
N ILE A 49 18.10 -4.39 -2.82
CA ILE A 49 17.39 -4.52 -4.10
C ILE A 49 15.98 -5.08 -3.89
N PHE A 50 15.82 -6.14 -3.09
CA PHE A 50 14.49 -6.68 -2.78
C PHE A 50 13.59 -5.66 -2.09
N TYR A 51 14.12 -4.88 -1.14
CA TYR A 51 13.34 -3.83 -0.47
C TYR A 51 12.96 -2.67 -1.41
N VAL A 52 13.82 -2.29 -2.35
CA VAL A 52 13.50 -1.29 -3.38
C VAL A 52 12.38 -1.78 -4.28
N ILE A 53 12.50 -3.01 -4.79
CA ILE A 53 11.49 -3.62 -5.65
C ILE A 53 10.16 -3.71 -4.90
N GLN A 54 10.18 -4.19 -3.65
CA GLN A 54 8.98 -4.25 -2.81
C GLN A 54 8.38 -2.85 -2.60
N ALA A 55 9.18 -1.83 -2.32
CA ALA A 55 8.70 -0.47 -2.09
C ALA A 55 7.98 0.09 -3.32
N ILE A 56 8.57 -0.05 -4.50
CA ILE A 56 8.00 0.44 -5.75
C ILE A 56 6.75 -0.36 -6.12
N PHE A 57 6.86 -1.69 -6.12
CA PHE A 57 5.81 -2.57 -6.61
C PHE A 57 4.58 -2.55 -5.69
N ALA A 58 4.78 -2.65 -4.37
CA ALA A 58 3.67 -2.62 -3.42
C ALA A 58 2.94 -1.27 -3.40
N SER A 59 3.69 -0.16 -3.44
CA SER A 59 3.07 1.18 -3.46
C SER A 59 2.29 1.40 -4.74
N PHE A 60 2.82 0.97 -5.89
CA PHE A 60 2.16 1.10 -7.19
C PHE A 60 0.88 0.27 -7.27
N LEU A 61 0.91 -0.99 -6.85
CA LEU A 61 -0.27 -1.86 -6.80
C LEU A 61 -1.34 -1.32 -5.85
N MET A 62 -0.95 -0.87 -4.65
CA MET A 62 -1.89 -0.24 -3.72
C MET A 62 -2.53 1.01 -4.31
N LEU A 63 -1.75 1.84 -5.01
CA LEU A 63 -2.25 3.06 -5.62
C LEU A 63 -3.25 2.74 -6.74
N ILE A 64 -2.95 1.78 -7.61
CA ILE A 64 -3.86 1.33 -8.68
C ILE A 64 -5.12 0.67 -8.11
N SER A 65 -5.01 -0.12 -7.03
CA SER A 65 -6.19 -0.72 -6.38
C SER A 65 -7.09 0.36 -5.79
N GLY A 66 -6.53 1.37 -5.11
CA GLY A 66 -7.29 2.52 -4.58
C GLY A 66 -7.95 3.35 -5.66
N VAL A 67 -7.17 3.71 -6.69
CA VAL A 67 -7.57 3.78 -8.12
C VAL A 67 -8.98 3.27 -8.44
N ILE A 68 -9.03 1.97 -8.62
CA ILE A 68 -10.16 1.24 -9.16
C ILE A 68 -11.32 1.23 -8.15
N LEU A 69 -11.05 1.04 -6.86
CA LEU A 69 -12.06 1.03 -5.80
C LEU A 69 -12.78 2.37 -5.65
N THR A 70 -12.09 3.50 -5.79
CA THR A 70 -12.71 4.83 -5.68
C THR A 70 -13.70 5.13 -6.80
N PHE A 71 -13.36 4.80 -8.05
CA PHE A 71 -14.20 5.14 -9.20
C PHE A 71 -15.18 4.04 -9.62
N GLN A 72 -14.82 2.77 -9.42
CA GLN A 72 -15.58 1.62 -9.91
C GLN A 72 -15.98 0.64 -8.80
N GLY A 73 -15.64 0.91 -7.54
CA GLY A 73 -15.92 0.00 -6.42
C GLY A 73 -17.40 -0.32 -6.25
N TRP A 74 -18.30 0.59 -6.60
CA TRP A 74 -19.76 0.41 -6.51
C TRP A 74 -20.33 -0.73 -7.37
N ARG A 75 -19.59 -1.17 -8.40
CA ARG A 75 -19.96 -2.28 -9.30
C ARG A 75 -19.11 -3.52 -9.08
N LEU A 76 -18.09 -3.44 -8.22
CA LEU A 76 -17.21 -4.55 -7.91
C LEU A 76 -17.96 -5.56 -7.03
N ASP A 77 -17.83 -6.85 -7.32
CA ASP A 77 -18.51 -7.90 -6.55
C ASP A 77 -18.17 -7.82 -5.06
N PRO A 78 -19.14 -8.00 -4.14
CA PRO A 78 -18.89 -7.89 -2.70
C PRO A 78 -17.75 -8.78 -2.18
N ILE A 79 -17.54 -9.95 -2.79
CA ILE A 79 -16.46 -10.87 -2.42
C ILE A 79 -15.07 -10.30 -2.75
N LEU A 80 -14.95 -9.56 -3.87
CA LEU A 80 -13.70 -8.92 -4.26
C LEU A 80 -13.40 -7.72 -3.37
N GLN A 81 -14.42 -6.95 -2.99
CA GLN A 81 -14.26 -5.87 -2.01
C GLN A 81 -13.78 -6.40 -0.65
N PHE A 82 -14.26 -7.58 -0.23
CA PHE A 82 -13.76 -8.24 0.98
C PHE A 82 -12.30 -8.71 0.84
N GLY A 83 -11.92 -9.24 -0.33
CA GLY A 83 -10.53 -9.58 -0.62
C GLY A 83 -9.59 -8.39 -0.50
N GLU A 84 -9.98 -7.24 -1.06
CA GLU A 84 -9.24 -5.97 -0.97
C GLU A 84 -9.15 -5.47 0.48
N PHE A 85 -10.18 -5.66 1.29
CA PHE A 85 -10.14 -5.34 2.71
C PHE A 85 -9.13 -6.22 3.48
N CYS A 86 -9.11 -7.53 3.23
CA CYS A 86 -8.13 -8.45 3.83
C CYS A 86 -6.70 -8.09 3.40
N LEU A 87 -6.51 -7.72 2.13
CA LEU A 87 -5.22 -7.28 1.58
C LEU A 87 -4.74 -5.99 2.25
N LEU A 88 -5.66 -5.07 2.59
CA LEU A 88 -5.34 -3.82 3.29
C LEU A 88 -4.78 -4.13 4.68
N ILE A 89 -5.44 -5.03 5.42
CA ILE A 89 -4.98 -5.49 6.74
C ILE A 89 -3.60 -6.13 6.65
N LEU A 90 -3.37 -6.99 5.65
CA LEU A 90 -2.07 -7.63 5.42
C LEU A 90 -0.97 -6.58 5.20
N VAL A 91 -1.21 -5.57 4.38
CA VAL A 91 -0.20 -4.55 4.10
C VAL A 91 0.03 -3.64 5.30
N ILE A 92 -1.00 -3.32 6.09
CA ILE A 92 -0.82 -2.63 7.38
C ILE A 92 0.10 -3.45 8.29
N TYR A 93 -0.16 -4.75 8.43
CA TYR A 93 0.69 -5.64 9.23
C TYR A 93 2.14 -5.66 8.74
N LEU A 94 2.36 -5.79 7.43
CA LEU A 94 3.70 -5.74 6.84
C LEU A 94 4.39 -4.40 7.11
N SER A 95 3.67 -3.29 6.98
CA SER A 95 4.18 -1.94 7.24
C SER A 95 4.63 -1.78 8.69
N VAL A 96 3.80 -2.22 9.65
CA VAL A 96 4.14 -2.20 11.08
C VAL A 96 5.37 -3.05 11.35
N LYS A 97 5.43 -4.26 10.80
CA LYS A 97 6.58 -5.17 10.94
C LYS A 97 7.88 -4.54 10.42
N ASP A 98 7.82 -3.85 9.29
CA ASP A 98 8.98 -3.14 8.71
C ASP A 98 9.44 -1.97 9.61
N VAL A 99 8.49 -1.18 10.15
CA VAL A 99 8.80 -0.10 11.11
C VAL A 99 9.43 -0.67 12.40
N VAL A 100 8.85 -1.71 12.99
CA VAL A 100 9.37 -2.35 14.20
C VAL A 100 10.78 -2.88 13.97
N THR A 101 11.01 -3.54 12.84
CA THR A 101 12.34 -4.04 12.45
C THR A 101 13.36 -2.91 12.36
N ASN A 102 12.95 -1.77 11.80
CA ASN A 102 13.79 -0.57 11.74
C ASN A 102 14.12 -0.01 13.13
N VAL A 103 13.14 0.07 14.04
CA VAL A 103 13.34 0.55 15.42
C VAL A 103 14.30 -0.36 16.18
N ILE A 104 14.11 -1.68 16.10
CA ILE A 104 15.00 -2.66 16.77
C ILE A 104 16.44 -2.54 16.23
N LYS A 105 16.60 -2.42 14.91
CA LYS A 105 17.92 -2.24 14.28
C LYS A 105 18.53 -0.86 14.57
N SER A 106 17.73 0.10 15.01
CA SER A 106 18.19 1.39 15.54
C SER A 106 18.67 1.28 16.98
N SER A 107 17.97 0.50 17.82
CA SER A 107 18.29 0.35 19.25
C SER A 107 19.59 -0.45 19.48
N ARG A 108 19.88 -1.49 18.67
CA ARG A 108 21.18 -2.20 18.70
C ARG A 108 22.39 -1.37 18.21
N ARG A 109 22.24 -0.05 18.05
CA ARG A 109 23.34 0.86 17.68
C ARG A 109 23.92 1.60 18.90
N LEU A 110 23.26 1.51 20.05
CA LEU A 110 23.78 1.90 21.36
C LEU A 110 24.41 0.67 22.02
#